data_AF-A0A7W1GYX5-F1
#
_entry.id   AF-A0A7W1GYX5-F1
#
_cell.length_a   1.000
_cell.length_b   1.000
_cell.length_c   1.000
_cell.angle_alpha   90.00
_cell.angle_beta   90.00
_cell.angle_gamma   90.00
#
_symmetry.space_group_name_H-M   'P 1'
#
loop_
_entity.id
_entity.type
_entity.pdbx_description
1 polymer ?
#
loop_
_entity_poly.entity_id
_entity_poly.type
_entity_poly.pdbx_seq_one_letter_code
_entity_poly.pdbx_strand_id
1 'polypeptide(L)'
;MTSGLAALLIGLFAIPLALLWGGHRLRRRDNRYRAAFWGALIGHIVASTFALVLGMYPATEWAATDFWRGFGGYWLPVLLPVVGAATGALRIRPKPERIG
;
A
#
# COMPACT_ATOMS: atom_id res chain seq x y z
N MET A 1 -18.08 4.36 14.13
CA MET A 1 -16.64 4.64 13.89
C MET A 1 -16.52 5.36 12.56
N THR A 2 -15.73 6.43 12.46
CA THR A 2 -15.54 7.15 11.19
C THR A 2 -14.74 6.27 10.22
N SER A 3 -15.18 6.19 8.97
CA SER A 3 -14.55 5.36 7.92
C SER A 3 -13.06 5.69 7.72
N GLY A 4 -12.66 6.96 7.91
CA GLY A 4 -11.26 7.37 7.86
C GLY A 4 -10.40 6.75 8.97
N LEU A 5 -10.91 6.63 10.19
CA LEU A 5 -10.15 6.02 11.28
C LEU A 5 -9.95 4.52 11.05
N ALA A 6 -10.95 3.84 10.48
CA ALA A 6 -10.80 2.46 10.04
C ALA A 6 -9.74 2.32 8.93
N ALA A 7 -9.75 3.21 7.92
CA ALA A 7 -8.75 3.22 6.86
C ALA A 7 -7.33 3.43 7.39
N LEU A 8 -7.14 4.36 8.34
CA LEU A 8 -5.87 4.57 9.03
C LEU A 8 -5.40 3.30 9.74
N LEU A 9 -6.26 2.65 10.52
CA LEU A 9 -5.90 1.43 11.26
C LEU A 9 -5.54 0.28 10.32
N ILE A 10 -6.27 0.12 9.22
CA ILE A 10 -5.95 -0.88 8.20
C ILE A 10 -4.60 -0.58 7.57
N GLY A 11 -4.39 0.67 7.13
CA GLY A 11 -3.14 1.11 6.53
C GLY A 11 -1.94 0.94 7.47
N LEU A 12 -2.10 1.30 8.74
CA LEU A 12 -1.01 1.31 9.72
C LEU A 12 -0.68 -0.07 10.29
N PHE A 13 -1.67 -0.95 10.44
CA PHE A 13 -1.47 -2.25 11.10
C PHE A 13 -1.72 -3.43 10.16
N ALA A 14 -2.88 -3.47 9.50
CA ALA A 14 -3.27 -4.62 8.71
C ALA A 14 -2.40 -4.79 7.45
N ILE A 15 -2.07 -3.70 6.76
CA ILE A 15 -1.23 -3.73 5.56
C ILE A 15 0.21 -4.20 5.90
N PRO A 16 0.93 -3.63 6.88
CA PRO A 16 2.24 -4.14 7.30
C PRO A 16 2.20 -5.60 7.74
N LEU A 17 1.17 -6.02 8.49
CA LEU A 17 1.02 -7.40 8.92
C LEU A 17 0.84 -8.34 7.72
N ALA A 18 0.02 -7.96 6.75
CA ALA A 18 -0.18 -8.71 5.51
C ALA A 18 1.10 -8.77 4.66
N LEU A 19 1.87 -7.68 4.60
CA LEU A 19 3.17 -7.64 3.92
C LEU A 19 4.19 -8.53 4.64
N LEU A 20 4.29 -8.46 5.97
CA LEU A 20 5.20 -9.32 6.74
C LEU A 20 4.87 -10.80 6.52
N TRP A 21 3.59 -11.15 6.65
CA TRP A 21 3.10 -12.49 6.41
C TRP A 21 3.33 -12.96 4.96
N GLY A 22 3.07 -12.08 3.98
CA GLY A 22 3.32 -12.33 2.56
C GLY A 22 4.79 -12.54 2.25
N GLY A 23 5.68 -11.74 2.87
CA GLY A 23 7.13 -11.84 2.74
C GLY A 23 7.67 -13.20 3.21
N HIS A 24 7.17 -13.72 4.34
CA HIS A 24 7.53 -15.06 4.81
C HIS A 24 7.13 -16.17 3.82
N ARG A 25 6.01 -16.00 3.11
CA ARG A 25 5.49 -16.99 2.16
C ARG A 25 6.07 -16.87 0.75
N LEU A 26 6.91 -15.87 0.49
CA LEU A 26 7.35 -15.52 -0.86
C LEU A 26 8.43 -16.45 -1.44
N ARG A 27 9.16 -17.20 -0.60
CA ARG A 27 10.33 -18.01 -0.99
C ARG A 27 10.07 -19.02 -2.13
N ARG A 28 8.86 -19.57 -2.24
CA ARG A 28 8.49 -20.58 -3.26
C ARG A 28 7.42 -20.13 -4.26
N ARG A 29 7.09 -18.83 -4.30
CA ARG A 29 6.04 -18.29 -5.18
C ARG A 29 6.59 -17.78 -6.51
N ASP A 30 5.73 -17.81 -7.53
CA ASP A 30 6.03 -17.35 -8.89
C ASP A 30 6.41 -15.87 -8.96
N ASN A 31 7.09 -15.49 -10.04
CA ASN A 31 7.54 -14.11 -10.27
C ASN A 31 6.41 -13.08 -10.23
N ARG A 32 5.18 -13.44 -10.63
CA ARG A 32 4.02 -12.55 -10.55
C ARG A 32 3.67 -12.17 -9.11
N TYR A 33 3.67 -13.13 -8.20
CA TYR A 33 3.41 -12.88 -6.78
C TYR A 33 4.53 -12.06 -6.15
N ARG A 34 5.79 -12.32 -6.54
CA ARG A 34 6.94 -11.54 -6.07
C ARG A 34 6.84 -10.08 -6.53
N ALA A 35 6.50 -9.85 -7.80
CA ALA A 35 6.35 -8.50 -8.33
C ALA A 35 5.18 -7.75 -7.68
N ALA A 36 4.05 -8.43 -7.46
CA ALA A 36 2.92 -7.87 -6.71
C ALA A 36 3.34 -7.50 -5.28
N PHE A 37 4.04 -8.39 -4.57
CA PHE A 37 4.52 -8.13 -3.22
C PHE A 37 5.43 -6.90 -3.15
N TRP A 38 6.45 -6.83 -4.02
CA TRP A 38 7.37 -5.70 -4.03
C TRP A 38 6.68 -4.40 -4.44
N GLY A 39 5.76 -4.45 -5.40
CA GLY A 39 4.94 -3.29 -5.76
C GLY A 39 4.10 -2.80 -4.59
N ALA A 40 3.47 -3.71 -3.84
CA ALA A 40 2.69 -3.38 -2.66
C ALA A 40 3.55 -2.74 -1.56
N LEU A 41 4.74 -3.31 -1.31
CA LEU A 41 5.68 -2.79 -0.33
C LEU A 41 6.15 -1.37 -0.69
N ILE A 42 6.54 -1.14 -1.94
CA ILE A 42 6.93 0.19 -2.42
C ILE A 42 5.77 1.18 -2.29
N GLY A 43 4.57 0.79 -2.72
CA GLY A 43 3.37 1.62 -2.59
C GLY A 43 3.08 2.01 -1.14
N HIS A 44 3.21 1.05 -0.21
CA HIS A 44 3.03 1.31 1.21
C HIS A 44 4.09 2.27 1.78
N ILE A 45 5.37 2.09 1.42
CA ILE A 45 6.45 3.00 1.86
C ILE A 45 6.19 4.42 1.37
N VAL A 46 5.84 4.59 0.09
CA VAL A 46 5.52 5.92 -0.49
C VAL A 46 4.34 6.56 0.25
N ALA A 47 3.29 5.79 0.53
CA ALA A 47 2.13 6.27 1.27
C ALA A 47 2.51 6.72 2.69
N SER A 48 3.32 5.92 3.40
CA SER A 48 3.76 6.21 4.75
C SER A 48 4.63 7.47 4.81
N THR A 49 5.54 7.65 3.85
CA THR A 49 6.31 8.89 3.72
C THR A 49 5.39 10.10 3.51
N PHE A 50 4.40 9.98 2.61
CA PHE A 50 3.45 11.07 2.36
C PHE A 50 2.60 11.40 3.58
N ALA A 51 2.09 10.38 4.28
CA ALA A 51 1.34 10.54 5.52
C ALA A 51 2.20 11.20 6.61
N LEU A 52 3.49 10.86 6.68
CA LEU A 52 4.42 11.48 7.63
C LEU A 52 4.65 12.96 7.31
N VAL A 53 4.85 13.31 6.03
CA VAL A 53 4.97 14.71 5.58
C VAL A 53 3.71 15.51 5.92
N LEU A 54 2.52 14.95 5.67
CA LEU A 54 1.26 15.58 6.07
C LEU A 54 1.11 15.70 7.59
N GLY A 55 1.63 14.74 8.34
CA GLY A 55 1.63 14.75 9.80
C GLY A 55 2.57 15.78 10.42
N MET A 56 3.55 16.29 9.66
CA MET A 56 4.40 17.39 10.10
C MET A 56 3.72 18.76 9.99
N TYR A 57 2.59 18.86 9.27
CA TYR A 57 1.82 20.10 9.19
C TYR A 57 1.11 20.40 10.52
N PRO A 58 1.12 21.65 11.01
CA PRO A 58 0.49 22.01 12.27
C PRO A 58 -0.99 21.64 12.30
N ALA A 59 -1.44 20.98 13.37
CA ALA A 59 -2.84 20.56 13.51
C ALA A 59 -3.83 21.74 13.48
N THR A 60 -3.39 22.94 13.87
CA THR A 60 -4.19 24.18 13.86
C THR A 60 -4.48 24.71 12.46
N GLU A 61 -3.66 24.35 11.47
CA GLU A 61 -3.83 24.78 10.07
C GLU A 61 -4.76 23.85 9.29
N TRP A 62 -5.07 22.67 9.84
CA TRP A 62 -5.94 21.70 9.21
C TRP A 62 -7.41 21.94 9.57
N ALA A 63 -8.21 22.35 8.59
CA ALA A 63 -9.66 22.28 8.70
C ALA A 63 -10.14 20.82 8.72
N ALA A 64 -11.30 20.59 9.36
CA ALA A 64 -11.92 19.26 9.37
C ALA A 64 -12.39 18.82 7.97
N THR A 65 -12.59 19.79 7.07
CA THR A 65 -13.04 19.60 5.69
C THR A 65 -11.90 19.39 4.69
N ASP A 66 -10.65 19.48 5.13
CA ASP A 66 -9.51 19.43 4.20
C ASP A 66 -9.36 18.04 3.58
N PHE A 67 -9.51 18.00 2.26
CA PHE A 67 -9.40 16.77 1.48
C PHE A 67 -8.06 16.06 1.71
N TRP A 68 -6.95 16.81 1.74
CA TRP A 68 -5.62 16.21 1.91
C TRP A 68 -5.39 15.58 3.28
N ARG A 69 -6.04 16.09 4.33
CA ARG A 69 -6.02 15.47 5.67
C ARG A 69 -6.73 14.13 5.65
N GLY A 70 -7.95 14.17 5.13
CA GLY A 70 -8.84 13.01 5.10
C GLY A 70 -8.33 11.93 4.16
N PHE A 71 -8.08 12.28 2.91
CA PHE A 71 -7.64 11.32 1.89
C PHE A 71 -6.17 10.93 2.07
N GLY A 72 -5.28 11.92 2.20
CA GLY A 72 -3.84 11.68 2.26
C GLY A 72 -3.42 10.96 3.54
N GLY A 73 -3.94 11.39 4.69
CA GLY A 73 -3.61 10.81 5.98
C GLY A 73 -4.26 9.44 6.22
N TYR A 74 -5.48 9.20 5.73
CA TYR A 74 -6.24 7.99 6.08
C TYR A 74 -6.30 6.94 4.96
N TRP A 75 -6.41 7.34 3.70
CA TRP A 75 -6.71 6.40 2.61
C TRP A 75 -5.48 6.01 1.78
N LEU A 76 -4.50 6.89 1.59
CA LEU A 76 -3.28 6.56 0.84
C LEU A 76 -2.55 5.32 1.39
N PRO A 77 -2.40 5.12 2.71
CA PRO A 77 -1.74 3.93 3.26
C PRO A 77 -2.40 2.60 2.89
N VAL A 78 -3.67 2.63 2.48
CA VAL A 78 -4.44 1.47 1.99
C VAL A 78 -4.37 1.38 0.46
N LEU A 79 -4.63 2.48 -0.23
CA LEU A 79 -4.79 2.48 -1.70
C LEU A 79 -3.48 2.26 -2.45
N LEU A 80 -2.40 2.94 -2.05
CA LEU A 80 -1.11 2.85 -2.74
C LEU A 80 -0.50 1.44 -2.71
N PRO A 81 -0.51 0.69 -1.59
CA PRO A 81 -0.08 -0.71 -1.62
C PRO A 81 -0.93 -1.57 -2.57
N VAL A 82 -2.24 -1.36 -2.65
CA VAL A 82 -3.12 -2.12 -3.56
C VAL A 82 -2.78 -1.81 -5.02
N VAL A 83 -2.62 -0.53 -5.36
CA VAL A 83 -2.22 -0.09 -6.71
C VAL A 83 -0.81 -0.58 -7.05
N GLY A 84 0.12 -0.52 -6.10
CA GLY A 84 1.47 -1.06 -6.22
C GLY A 84 1.45 -2.57 -6.50
N ALA A 85 0.61 -3.31 -5.78
CA ALA A 85 0.44 -4.75 -6.00
C ALA A 85 -0.07 -5.06 -7.40
N ALA A 86 -1.13 -4.35 -7.83
CA ALA A 86 -1.74 -4.54 -9.14
C ALA A 86 -0.75 -4.22 -10.27
N THR A 87 -0.08 -3.07 -10.19
CA THR A 87 0.91 -2.65 -11.20
C THR A 87 2.11 -3.61 -11.26
N GLY A 88 2.61 -4.08 -10.11
CA GLY A 88 3.65 -5.10 -10.05
C GLY A 88 3.23 -6.42 -10.70
N ALA A 89 2.02 -6.89 -10.40
CA ALA A 89 1.48 -8.12 -10.95
C ALA A 89 1.24 -8.05 -12.48
N LEU A 90 0.79 -6.90 -12.99
CA LEU A 90 0.46 -6.70 -14.40
C LEU A 90 1.68 -6.53 -15.30
N ARG A 91 2.82 -6.08 -14.76
CA ARG A 91 4.07 -5.91 -15.52
C ARG A 91 4.78 -7.23 -15.83
N ILE A 92 4.47 -8.32 -15.11
CA ILE A 92 5.06 -9.64 -15.36
C ILE A 92 4.30 -10.31 -16.50
N ARG A 93 4.97 -10.50 -17.64
CA ARG A 93 4.45 -11.32 -18.74
C ARG A 93 4.59 -12.81 -18.39
N PRO A 94 3.56 -13.63 -18.63
CA PRO A 94 3.68 -15.08 -18.47
C PRO A 94 4.77 -15.60 -19.42
N LYS A 95 5.63 -16.49 -18.91
CA LYS A 95 6.63 -17.16 -19.74
C LYS A 95 5.86 -18.05 -20.74
N PRO A 96 6.09 -17.93 -22.06
CA PRO A 96 5.40 -18.77 -23.02
C PRO A 96 5.69 -20.24 -22.70
N GLU A 97 4.64 -21.05 -22.61
CA GLU A 97 4.79 -22.50 -22.50
C GLU A 97 5.60 -22.97 -23.72
N ARG A 98 6.75 -23.61 -23.46
CA ARG A 98 7.47 -24.30 -24.53
C ARG A 98 6.61 -25.49 -24.92
N ILE A 99 5.91 -25.35 -26.04
CA ILE A 99 5.30 -26.49 -26.74
C ILE A 99 6.49 -27.34 -27.21
N GLY A 100 6.68 -28.48 -26.54
CA GLY A 100 7.69 -29.49 -26.88
C GLY A 100 7.16 -30.46 -27.91
#